data_AF-A0AAE3CXJ6-F1
#
_entry.id   AF-A0AAE3CXJ6-F1
#
_cell.length_a   1.000
_cell.length_b   1.000
_cell.length_c   1.000
_cell.angle_alpha   90.00
_cell.angle_beta   90.00
_cell.angle_gamma   90.00
#
_symmetry.space_group_name_H-M   'P 1'
#
loop_
_entity.id
_entity.type
_entity.pdbx_description
1 polymer ?
#
loop_
_entity_poly.entity_id
_entity_poly.type
_entity_poly.pdbx_seq_one_letter_code
_entity_poly.pdbx_strand_id
1 'polypeptide(L)'
;MAISAEQLLKRLDSGCYITTFYRLPAKAVSQSLARIPEGYILMSKEGVEETILNPLEFQSIKHCLIERDTWQNVIGPTLFGGSSWFLKKV
;
A
#
# COMPACT_ATOMS: atom_id res chain seq x y z
N MET A 1 -2.39 2.95 18.72
CA MET A 1 -1.14 3.73 18.86
C MET A 1 -0.64 4.02 17.47
N ALA A 2 -0.25 5.27 17.17
CA ALA A 2 0.34 5.60 15.88
C ALA A 2 1.79 5.10 15.83
N ILE A 3 2.19 4.53 14.70
CA ILE A 3 3.59 4.12 14.46
C ILE A 3 4.37 5.30 13.90
N SER A 4 5.58 5.55 14.40
CA SER A 4 6.40 6.64 13.89
C SER A 4 6.98 6.32 12.51
N ALA A 5 7.33 7.36 11.74
CA ALA A 5 8.01 7.18 10.45
C ALA A 5 9.32 6.40 10.60
N GLU A 6 10.10 6.68 11.66
CA GLU A 6 11.35 5.96 11.95
C GLU A 6 11.10 4.46 12.21
N GLN A 7 10.08 4.14 13.02
CA GLN A 7 9.70 2.75 13.29
C GLN A 7 9.26 2.03 12.01
N LEU A 8 8.48 2.69 11.14
CA LEU A 8 8.08 2.14 9.85
C LEU A 8 9.29 1.86 8.96
N LEU A 9 10.21 2.83 8.81
CA LEU A 9 11.40 2.68 7.99
C LEU A 9 12.28 1.52 8.48
N LYS A 10 12.44 1.37 9.80
CA LYS A 10 13.18 0.24 10.40
C LYS A 10 12.55 -1.12 10.08
N ARG A 11 11.22 -1.23 10.14
CA ARG A 11 10.52 -2.48 9.77
C ARG A 11 10.62 -2.78 8.28
N LEU A 12 10.53 -1.76 7.43
CA LEU A 12 10.69 -1.91 5.99
C LEU A 12 12.12 -2.34 5.62
N ASP A 13 13.13 -1.77 6.29
CA ASP A 13 14.53 -2.15 6.10
C ASP A 13 14.79 -3.60 6.53
N SER A 14 14.09 -4.09 7.57
CA SER A 14 14.14 -5.50 7.99
C SER A 14 13.39 -6.46 7.05
N GLY A 15 12.87 -5.98 5.93
CA GLY A 15 12.22 -6.79 4.89
C GLY A 15 10.69 -6.81 4.93
N CYS A 16 10.05 -6.02 5.81
CA CYS A 16 8.61 -5.78 5.69
C CYS A 16 8.30 -4.98 4.42
N TYR A 17 7.04 -4.99 4.00
CA TYR A 17 6.55 -4.18 2.88
C TYR A 17 5.16 -3.65 3.20
N ILE A 18 4.75 -2.57 2.54
CA ILE A 18 3.40 -2.04 2.68
C ILE A 18 2.57 -2.49 1.50
N THR A 19 1.38 -3.03 1.73
CA THR A 19 0.37 -3.23 0.69
C THR A 19 -0.70 -2.15 0.81
N THR A 20 -1.07 -1.58 -0.33
CA THR A 20 -2.13 -0.58 -0.43
C THR A 20 -3.29 -1.11 -1.24
N PHE A 21 -4.51 -0.70 -0.90
CA PHE A 21 -5.73 -1.16 -1.57
C PHE A 21 -6.62 0.02 -1.94
N TYR A 22 -7.26 -0.05 -3.10
CA TYR A 22 -8.30 0.87 -3.52
C TYR A 22 -9.47 0.09 -4.12
N ARG A 23 -10.63 0.74 -4.16
CA ARG A 23 -11.80 0.27 -4.90
C ARG A 23 -12.35 1.39 -5.75
N LEU A 24 -12.78 1.05 -6.95
CA LEU A 24 -13.37 1.99 -7.90
C LEU A 24 -14.58 1.32 -8.55
N PRO A 25 -15.54 2.10 -9.08
CA PRO A 25 -16.54 1.54 -9.98
C PRO A 25 -15.85 0.87 -11.18
N ALA A 26 -16.29 -0.30 -11.65
CA ALA A 26 -15.65 -1.00 -12.77
C ALA A 26 -15.57 -0.15 -14.05
N LYS A 27 -16.56 0.75 -14.26
CA LYS A 27 -16.55 1.75 -15.34
C LYS A 27 -15.39 2.75 -15.29
N ALA A 28 -14.72 2.87 -14.13
CA ALA A 28 -13.57 3.75 -13.92
C ALA A 28 -12.28 3.23 -14.58
N VAL A 29 -12.21 1.94 -14.94
CA VAL A 29 -11.03 1.33 -15.59
C VAL A 29 -10.62 2.14 -16.82
N SER A 30 -11.60 2.60 -17.60
CA SER A 30 -11.40 3.34 -18.85
C SER A 30 -11.12 4.84 -18.64
N GLN A 31 -11.27 5.37 -17.42
CA GLN A 31 -11.34 6.81 -17.16
C GLN A 31 -10.02 7.42 -16.65
N SER A 32 -8.92 6.66 -16.62
CA SER A 32 -7.61 7.11 -16.09
C SER A 32 -7.73 7.84 -14.73
N LEU A 33 -8.67 7.40 -13.88
CA LEU A 33 -8.90 8.00 -12.58
C LEU A 33 -7.69 7.79 -11.67
N ALA A 34 -7.40 8.79 -10.84
CA ALA A 34 -6.37 8.66 -9.81
C ALA A 34 -6.72 7.48 -8.88
N ARG A 35 -5.81 6.52 -8.77
CA ARG A 35 -5.96 5.33 -7.93
C ARG A 35 -5.50 5.68 -6.51
N ILE A 36 -6.36 6.37 -5.77
CA ILE A 36 -6.09 6.77 -4.39
C ILE A 36 -6.34 5.57 -3.48
N PRO A 37 -5.35 5.10 -2.72
CA PRO A 37 -5.57 4.00 -1.79
C PRO A 37 -6.45 4.41 -0.61
N GLU A 38 -7.36 3.51 -0.25
CA GLU A 38 -8.25 3.61 0.91
C GLU A 38 -7.73 2.78 2.10
N GLY A 39 -6.88 1.77 1.84
CA GLY A 39 -6.31 0.89 2.87
C GLY A 39 -4.80 0.77 2.74
N TYR A 40 -4.13 0.64 3.89
CA TYR A 40 -2.67 0.57 4.03
C TYR A 40 -2.34 -0.47 5.10
N ILE A 41 -1.57 -1.50 4.76
CA ILE A 41 -1.17 -2.55 5.69
C ILE A 41 0.32 -2.76 5.57
N LEU A 42 1.03 -2.71 6.70
CA LEU A 42 2.41 -3.19 6.79
C LEU A 42 2.40 -4.70 6.99
N MET A 43 3.01 -5.41 6.06
CA MET A 43 3.13 -6.87 6.03
C MET A 43 4.54 -7.27 6.44
N SER A 44 4.66 -8.30 7.28
CA SER A 44 5.94 -9.00 7.43
C SER A 44 6.33 -9.72 6.14
N LYS A 45 7.62 -10.05 5.99
CA LYS A 45 8.15 -10.76 4.83
C LYS A 45 7.46 -12.12 4.61
N GLU A 46 7.07 -12.77 5.69
CA GLU A 46 6.39 -14.06 5.70
C GLU A 46 4.87 -13.95 5.54
N GLY A 47 4.31 -12.73 5.52
CA GLY A 47 2.87 -12.48 5.39
C GLY A 47 2.06 -12.89 6.63
N VAL A 48 2.71 -13.06 7.78
CA VAL A 48 2.09 -13.57 9.02
C VAL A 48 1.64 -12.43 9.94
N GLU A 49 2.37 -11.32 9.94
CA GLU A 49 2.01 -10.14 10.74
C GLU A 49 1.50 -9.01 9.86
N GLU A 50 0.35 -8.48 10.25
CA GLU A 50 -0.29 -7.36 9.59
C GLU A 50 -0.47 -6.20 10.59
N THR A 51 0.00 -5.01 10.23
CA THR A 51 -0.28 -3.78 10.97
C THR A 51 -1.04 -2.82 10.07
N ILE A 52 -2.28 -2.49 10.45
CA ILE A 52 -3.08 -1.48 9.73
C ILE A 52 -2.45 -0.11 9.95
N LEU A 53 -2.17 0.59 8.86
CA LEU A 53 -1.67 1.95 8.86
C LEU A 53 -2.78 2.93 8.50
N ASN A 54 -2.71 4.13 9.06
CA ASN A 54 -3.53 5.24 8.62
C ASN A 54 -2.89 5.97 7.42
N PRO A 55 -3.64 6.80 6.68
CA PRO A 55 -3.11 7.49 5.50
C PRO A 55 -1.92 8.42 5.79
N LEU A 56 -1.84 9.03 6.98
CA LEU A 56 -0.76 9.94 7.36
C LEU A 56 0.54 9.18 7.62
N GLU A 57 0.46 8.01 8.25
CA GLU A 57 1.60 7.12 8.47
C GLU A 57 2.24 6.70 7.13
N PHE A 58 1.43 6.25 6.18
CA PHE A 58 1.92 5.94 4.84
C PHE A 58 2.50 7.18 4.14
N GLN A 59 1.79 8.31 4.17
CA GLN A 59 2.26 9.50 3.47
C GLN A 59 3.56 10.07 4.03
N SER A 60 3.78 9.95 5.34
CA SER A 60 5.00 10.43 5.98
C SER A 60 6.27 9.80 5.40
N ILE A 61 6.18 8.55 4.90
CA ILE A 61 7.33 7.80 4.37
C ILE A 61 7.23 7.51 2.87
N LYS A 62 6.13 7.86 2.19
CA LYS A 62 5.90 7.51 0.77
C LYS A 62 7.07 7.91 -0.15
N HIS A 63 7.71 9.04 0.13
CA HIS A 63 8.87 9.53 -0.63
C HIS A 63 10.09 8.59 -0.55
N CYS A 64 10.18 7.76 0.49
CA CYS A 64 11.21 6.72 0.66
C CYS A 64 10.83 5.38 0.00
N LEU A 65 9.63 5.23 -0.57
CA LEU A 65 9.11 3.96 -1.06
C LEU A 65 9.12 3.85 -2.58
N ILE A 66 9.36 2.65 -3.07
CA ILE A 66 9.15 2.28 -4.47
C ILE A 66 7.93 1.38 -4.59
N GLU A 67 7.02 1.76 -5.47
CA GLU A 67 5.87 0.94 -5.83
C GLU A 67 6.30 -0.26 -6.67
N ARG A 68 5.74 -1.42 -6.36
CA ARG A 68 5.95 -2.70 -7.03
C ARG A 68 4.63 -3.49 -7.07
N ASP A 69 4.62 -4.58 -7.83
CA ASP A 69 3.58 -5.60 -7.85
C ASP A 69 2.17 -5.02 -7.78
N THR A 70 1.79 -4.29 -8.83
CA THR A 70 0.47 -3.71 -8.95
C THR A 70 -0.50 -4.77 -9.46
N TRP A 71 -1.69 -4.82 -8.86
CA TRP A 71 -2.71 -5.78 -9.23
C TRP A 71 -4.08 -5.13 -9.30
N GLN A 72 -4.94 -5.71 -10.13
CA GLN A 72 -6.31 -5.29 -10.34
C GLN A 72 -7.20 -6.50 -10.56
N ASN A 73 -8.41 -6.46 -10.02
CA ASN A 73 -9.42 -7.48 -10.25
C ASN A 73 -10.82 -6.87 -10.23
N VAL A 74 -11.68 -7.26 -11.18
CA VAL A 74 -13.06 -6.79 -11.25
C VAL A 74 -13.97 -7.86 -10.65
N ILE A 75 -14.76 -7.49 -9.63
CA ILE A 75 -15.76 -8.35 -9.02
C ILE A 75 -17.11 -7.62 -9.09
N GLY A 76 -17.99 -8.09 -9.97
CA GLY A 76 -19.27 -7.44 -10.24
C GLY A 76 -19.07 -5.99 -10.72
N PRO A 77 -19.75 -5.00 -10.12
CA PRO A 77 -19.64 -3.59 -10.53
C PRO A 77 -18.40 -2.88 -9.98
N THR A 78 -17.50 -3.58 -9.28
CA THR A 78 -16.39 -2.98 -8.53
C THR A 78 -15.05 -3.47 -9.07
N LEU A 79 -14.15 -2.53 -9.36
CA LEU A 79 -12.73 -2.78 -9.56
C LEU A 79 -12.02 -2.69 -8.20
N PHE A 80 -11.35 -3.75 -7.82
CA PHE A 80 -10.37 -3.77 -6.74
C PHE A 80 -8.98 -3.66 -7.32
N GLY A 81 -8.09 -3.05 -6.57
CA GLY A 81 -6.68 -3.11 -6.90
C GLY A 81 -5.80 -2.64 -5.77
N GLY A 82 -4.51 -2.74 -6.00
CA GLY A 82 -3.53 -2.42 -5.02
C GLY A 82 -2.12 -2.53 -5.56
N SER A 83 -1.19 -2.25 -4.66
CA SER A 83 0.23 -2.22 -4.97
C SER A 83 1.01 -2.58 -3.71
N SER A 84 2.18 -3.18 -3.91
CA SER A 84 3.15 -3.38 -2.84
C SER A 84 4.19 -2.26 -2.86
N TRP A 85 4.65 -1.84 -1.70
CA TRP A 85 5.57 -0.73 -1.53
C TRP A 85 6.72 -1.17 -0.66
N PHE A 86 7.93 -1.00 -1.18
CA PHE A 86 9.17 -1.41 -0.53
C PHE A 86 10.04 -0.20 -0.28
N LEU A 87 10.93 -0.29 0.71
CA LEU A 87 11.93 0.75 0.92
C LEU A 87 12.82 0.88 -0.32
N LYS A 88 13.06 2.11 -0.79
CA LYS A 88 14.07 2.39 -1.81
C LYS A 88 15.43 2.05 -1.22
N LYS A 89 16.12 1.07 -1.79
CA LYS A 89 17.53 0.85 -1.50
C LYS A 89 18.32 1.90 -2.28
N VAL A 90 19.09 2.70 -1.54
CA VAL A 90 20.09 3.62 -2.11
C VAL A 90 21.30 2.80 -2.55
#